data_AF-A0A9J7BIC6-F1
#
_entry.id   AF-A0A9J7BIC6-F1
#
_cell.length_a   1.000
_cell.length_b   1.000
_cell.length_c   1.000
_cell.angle_alpha   90.00
_cell.angle_beta   90.00
_cell.angle_gamma   90.00
#
_symmetry.space_group_name_H-M   'P 1'
#
loop_
_entity.id
_entity.type
_entity.pdbx_description
1 polymer ?
#
loop_
_entity_poly.entity_id
_entity_poly.type
_entity_poly.pdbx_seq_one_letter_code
_entity_poly.pdbx_strand_id
1 'polypeptide(L)'
;MGELVKSAKLFANENHERIHVGAIPAVRDLPMHRKSVAQIVSSVTNDEETIAAAWLHDIVEDTAVTIGDLERRFGSEVARVVGELTVPTHAGFRNRVTRTGLAKQHFAGASPAAKTVKIADLIDSCSTLHKTDPIALIPYASETSELIEVLAGGDSRLLARLQRNLDKYAIDSLPAQKGAAAPRFRPLAIPIAALRVFEQAITAQYVAEPLVSFDSELHPAELHQAMTVAGIHVAGLHRHGKLWGFLPARQHKSGETPQGREFAKSQIVSGRSPLTEVTDVLTRHDFCFVSVNESISGVIARSDFHKPAVRMWLFGIITFTELETTERIRQKWPEDSWTSLVSEQRLERARRLYAERQRRKEDCDLLDCLQLSDKVDVLLTDPAERNVLGITSASGAQKASKELEILRNKVAHSQSFADKDWAQVARMARRIHQLLDGA
;
A
#
# COMPACT_ATOMS: atom_id res chain seq x y z
N MET A 1 15.26 31.75 23.20
CA MET A 1 15.24 30.99 21.92
C MET A 1 16.18 31.74 20.98
N GLY A 2 17.39 31.24 20.78
CA GLY A 2 18.36 31.85 19.89
C GLY A 2 17.94 31.79 18.43
N GLU A 3 18.77 32.41 17.59
CA GLU A 3 18.52 32.62 16.17
C GLU A 3 18.46 31.31 15.39
N LEU A 4 19.32 30.34 15.75
CA LEU A 4 19.36 29.00 15.14
C LEU A 4 18.04 28.27 15.31
N VAL A 5 17.51 28.23 16.54
CA VAL A 5 16.26 27.54 16.86
C VAL A 5 15.05 28.20 16.18
N LYS A 6 15.04 29.54 16.09
CA LYS A 6 14.00 30.27 15.36
C LYS A 6 14.04 29.94 13.86
N SER A 7 15.24 29.92 13.27
CA SER A 7 15.45 29.56 11.87
C SER A 7 15.01 28.12 11.58
N ALA A 8 15.37 27.16 12.44
CA ALA A 8 14.95 25.76 12.32
C ALA A 8 13.43 25.60 12.40
N LYS A 9 12.77 26.27 13.35
CA LYS A 9 11.31 26.29 13.46
C LYS A 9 10.63 26.82 12.20
N LEU A 10 11.08 27.95 11.68
CA LEU A 10 10.50 28.54 10.46
C LEU A 10 10.67 27.60 9.27
N PHE A 11 11.88 27.08 9.08
CA PHE A 11 12.17 26.15 8.00
C PHE A 11 11.37 24.86 8.08
N ALA A 12 11.21 24.29 9.28
CA ALA A 12 10.38 23.12 9.50
C ALA A 12 8.93 23.39 9.08
N ASN A 13 8.35 24.54 9.46
CA ASN A 13 6.98 24.85 9.10
C ASN A 13 6.80 25.09 7.59
N GLU A 14 7.69 25.89 6.97
CA GLU A 14 7.61 26.23 5.54
C GLU A 14 7.70 25.02 4.61
N ASN A 15 8.56 24.03 4.92
CA ASN A 15 8.76 22.87 4.05
C ASN A 15 7.66 21.82 4.21
N HIS A 16 7.00 21.75 5.36
CA HIS A 16 5.84 20.87 5.55
C HIS A 16 4.54 21.48 5.00
N GLU A 17 4.45 22.82 4.85
CA GLU A 17 3.30 23.50 4.23
C GLU A 17 3.26 23.36 2.69
N ARG A 18 4.37 22.98 2.04
CA ARG A 18 4.47 22.86 0.57
C ARG A 18 3.94 21.54 -0.02
N ILE A 19 3.41 20.63 0.81
CA ILE A 19 2.78 19.37 0.39
C ILE A 19 1.31 19.38 0.81
N HIS A 20 0.45 19.96 -0.02
CA HIS A 20 -1.00 19.73 0.05
C HIS A 20 -1.38 18.62 -0.94
N VAL A 21 -1.45 17.38 -0.44
CA VAL A 21 -2.24 16.31 -1.08
C VAL A 21 -3.55 16.19 -0.28
N GLY A 22 -4.66 16.08 -1.02
CA GLY A 22 -6.02 16.29 -0.56
C GLY A 22 -6.42 15.59 0.74
N ALA A 23 -7.19 16.34 1.53
CA ALA A 23 -7.82 16.06 2.81
C ALA A 23 -8.18 14.59 3.13
N ILE A 24 -7.50 14.04 4.14
CA ILE A 24 -8.11 13.33 5.28
C ILE A 24 -7.59 14.04 6.54
N PRO A 25 -8.43 14.34 7.56
CA PRO A 25 -7.97 15.03 8.76
C PRO A 25 -6.92 14.21 9.53
N ALA A 26 -5.85 14.90 9.90
CA ALA A 26 -4.71 14.47 10.69
C ALA A 26 -5.05 13.58 11.91
N VAL A 27 -4.45 12.39 11.97
CA VAL A 27 -4.20 11.65 13.24
C VAL A 27 -2.93 12.18 13.95
N ARG A 28 -2.15 13.06 13.29
CA ARG A 28 -1.03 13.81 13.88
C ARG A 28 -1.09 15.25 13.37
N ASP A 29 -1.41 16.20 14.23
CA ASP A 29 -1.23 17.62 13.92
C ASP A 29 0.28 17.89 13.83
N LEU A 30 0.84 17.72 12.62
CA LEU A 30 2.27 17.74 12.30
C LEU A 30 2.99 19.00 12.85
N PRO A 31 2.46 20.23 12.69
CA PRO A 31 3.00 21.41 13.35
C PRO A 31 3.04 21.33 14.88
N MET A 32 2.04 20.71 15.50
CA MET A 32 1.96 20.56 16.96
C MET A 32 2.94 19.52 17.49
N HIS A 33 3.16 18.41 16.77
CA HIS A 33 4.14 17.39 17.14
C HIS A 33 5.56 17.96 17.23
N ARG A 34 6.06 18.59 16.15
CA ARG A 34 7.41 19.19 16.13
C ARG A 34 7.62 20.20 17.25
N LYS A 35 6.60 21.03 17.50
CA LYS A 35 6.61 21.98 18.61
C LYS A 35 6.69 21.28 19.96
N SER A 36 5.90 20.23 20.17
CA SER A 36 5.88 19.46 21.41
C SER A 36 7.23 18.78 21.67
N VAL A 37 7.80 18.11 20.66
CA VAL A 37 9.12 17.47 20.76
C VAL A 37 10.20 18.49 21.09
N ALA A 38 10.26 19.61 20.37
CA ALA A 38 11.23 20.67 20.67
C ALA A 38 11.03 21.28 22.06
N GLN A 39 9.79 21.39 22.54
CA GLN A 39 9.50 21.84 23.91
C GLN A 39 9.99 20.83 24.95
N ILE A 40 9.76 19.53 24.75
CA ILE A 40 10.24 18.47 25.64
C ILE A 40 11.77 18.46 25.69
N VAL A 41 12.46 18.60 24.55
CA VAL A 41 13.92 18.69 24.50
C VAL A 41 14.42 19.96 25.21
N SER A 42 13.80 21.12 24.95
CA SER A 42 14.17 22.38 25.60
C SER A 42 13.95 22.41 27.11
N SER A 43 13.16 21.47 27.66
CA SER A 43 12.98 21.38 29.12
C SER A 43 14.14 20.66 29.81
N VAL A 44 15.06 20.05 29.06
CA VAL A 44 16.19 19.29 29.61
C VAL A 44 17.56 19.77 29.15
N THR A 45 17.63 20.50 28.04
CA THR A 45 18.88 21.10 27.53
C THR A 45 18.68 22.54 27.06
N ASN A 46 19.75 23.33 27.12
CA ASN A 46 19.85 24.65 26.50
C ASN A 46 20.71 24.65 25.22
N ASP A 47 21.17 23.47 24.79
CA ASP A 47 21.94 23.33 23.55
C ASP A 47 21.07 23.65 22.33
N GLU A 48 21.41 24.73 21.63
CA GLU A 48 20.62 25.24 20.52
C GLU A 48 20.62 24.29 19.32
N GLU A 49 21.70 23.52 19.11
CA GLU A 49 21.82 22.57 18.01
C GLU A 49 20.91 21.36 18.23
N THR A 50 20.89 20.80 19.45
CA THR A 50 19.96 19.72 19.81
C THR A 50 18.49 20.17 19.73
N ILE A 51 18.17 21.39 20.17
CA ILE A 51 16.80 21.94 20.08
C ILE A 51 16.42 22.21 18.61
N ALA A 52 17.35 22.70 17.79
CA ALA A 52 17.13 22.87 16.36
C ALA A 52 16.90 21.52 15.66
N ALA A 53 17.69 20.50 15.99
CA ALA A 53 17.49 19.14 15.50
C ALA A 53 16.12 18.57 15.91
N ALA A 54 15.63 18.88 17.12
CA ALA A 54 14.28 18.48 17.55
C ALA A 54 13.16 19.08 16.68
N TRP A 55 13.31 20.31 16.19
CA TRP A 55 12.38 20.90 15.22
C TRP A 55 12.45 20.23 13.84
N LEU A 56 13.60 19.66 13.49
CA LEU A 56 13.92 19.15 12.16
C LEU A 56 13.92 17.61 12.08
N HIS A 57 13.63 16.89 13.17
CA HIS A 57 13.91 15.46 13.27
C HIS A 57 13.25 14.59 12.18
N ASP A 58 12.04 14.95 11.73
CA ASP A 58 11.32 14.23 10.68
C ASP A 58 11.52 14.84 9.28
N ILE A 59 12.22 15.97 9.14
CA ILE A 59 12.20 16.76 7.89
C ILE A 59 12.78 16.03 6.67
N VAL A 60 13.76 15.16 6.90
CA VAL A 60 14.41 14.36 5.84
C VAL A 60 13.52 13.18 5.44
N GLU A 61 12.68 12.69 6.35
CA GLU A 61 11.74 11.60 6.08
C GLU A 61 10.45 12.10 5.41
N ASP A 62 9.97 13.28 5.82
CA ASP A 62 8.67 13.83 5.40
C ASP A 62 8.75 14.78 4.19
N THR A 63 9.94 15.21 3.79
CA THR A 63 10.12 16.20 2.70
C THR A 63 11.28 15.84 1.77
N ALA A 64 11.44 16.59 0.68
CA ALA A 64 12.57 16.43 -0.24
C ALA A 64 13.90 17.04 0.28
N VAL A 65 13.92 17.57 1.51
CA VAL A 65 15.11 18.16 2.13
C VAL A 65 16.14 17.08 2.43
N THR A 66 17.38 17.30 2.01
CA THR A 66 18.50 16.36 2.24
C THR A 66 19.34 16.74 3.46
N ILE A 67 20.12 15.79 3.99
CA ILE A 67 21.12 16.08 5.04
C ILE A 67 22.11 17.16 4.60
N GLY A 68 22.50 17.17 3.32
CA GLY A 68 23.37 18.22 2.76
C GLY A 68 22.71 19.60 2.72
N ASP A 69 21.37 19.69 2.59
CA ASP A 69 20.65 20.96 2.71
C ASP A 69 20.66 21.46 4.16
N LEU A 70 20.50 20.55 5.12
CA LEU A 70 20.56 20.89 6.55
C LEU A 70 21.96 21.35 6.96
N GLU A 71 23.01 20.69 6.48
CA GLU A 71 24.39 21.06 6.77
C GLU A 71 24.72 22.46 6.27
N ARG A 72 24.32 22.79 5.03
CA ARG A 72 24.50 24.13 4.46
C ARG A 72 23.76 25.22 5.22
N ARG A 73 22.61 24.91 5.82
CA ARG A 73 21.71 25.91 6.41
C ARG A 73 21.82 26.05 7.92
N PHE A 74 22.12 24.97 8.63
CA PHE A 74 22.10 24.89 10.10
C PHE A 74 23.43 24.39 10.70
N GLY A 75 24.40 24.01 9.86
CA GLY A 75 25.71 23.53 10.31
C GLY A 75 25.79 22.00 10.42
N SER A 76 27.03 21.52 10.54
CA SER A 76 27.36 20.09 10.54
C SER A 76 26.75 19.34 11.72
N GLU A 77 26.69 19.95 12.90
CA GLU A 77 26.17 19.28 14.10
C GLU A 77 24.65 19.05 14.02
N VAL A 78 23.87 20.03 13.58
CA VAL A 78 22.43 19.85 13.37
C VAL A 78 22.16 18.78 12.31
N ALA A 79 22.90 18.83 11.19
CA ALA A 79 22.78 17.83 10.12
C ALA A 79 23.17 16.42 10.58
N ARG A 80 24.23 16.30 11.38
CA ARG A 80 24.68 15.03 11.99
C ARG A 80 23.60 14.45 12.90
N VAL A 81 23.07 15.26 13.83
CA VAL A 81 22.04 14.79 14.77
C VAL A 81 20.75 14.40 14.03
N VAL A 82 20.32 15.17 13.03
CA VAL A 82 19.15 14.81 12.20
C VAL A 82 19.43 13.54 11.38
N GLY A 83 20.63 13.38 10.83
CA GLY A 83 21.01 12.15 10.11
C GLY A 83 21.04 10.91 11.01
N GLU A 84 21.41 11.07 12.27
CA GLU A 84 21.32 10.00 13.27
C GLU A 84 19.88 9.71 13.72
N LEU A 85 18.97 10.67 13.58
CA LEU A 85 17.54 10.47 13.86
C LEU A 85 16.83 9.75 12.71
N THR A 86 17.31 9.94 11.48
CA THR A 86 16.82 9.25 10.28
C THR A 86 17.36 7.82 10.23
N VAL A 87 16.48 6.83 10.41
CA VAL A 87 16.88 5.42 10.29
C VAL A 87 16.94 5.08 8.80
N PRO A 88 18.10 4.62 8.25
CA PRO A 88 18.20 4.26 6.84
C PRO A 88 17.32 3.04 6.55
N THR A 89 16.08 3.30 6.18
CA THR A 89 15.17 2.31 5.62
C THR A 89 15.55 2.13 4.15
N HIS A 90 16.57 1.31 3.89
CA HIS A 90 16.77 0.79 2.54
C HIS A 90 15.50 0.03 2.16
N ALA A 91 14.72 0.65 1.27
CA ALA A 91 13.72 0.08 0.37
C ALA A 91 13.02 -1.21 0.84
N GLY A 92 11.85 -1.06 1.48
CA GLY A 92 10.78 -2.08 1.50
C GLY A 92 11.06 -3.40 2.24
N PHE A 93 10.01 -3.97 2.85
CA PHE A 93 9.99 -5.38 3.29
C PHE A 93 10.93 -5.80 4.43
N ARG A 94 10.92 -5.09 5.58
CA ARG A 94 11.46 -5.65 6.82
C ARG A 94 10.33 -5.87 7.82
N ASN A 95 10.20 -7.09 8.34
CA ASN A 95 9.19 -7.47 9.33
C ASN A 95 9.34 -6.63 10.63
N ARG A 96 8.32 -6.64 11.50
CA ARG A 96 8.30 -5.85 12.75
C ARG A 96 9.54 -6.08 13.64
N VAL A 97 9.99 -7.33 13.73
CA VAL A 97 11.18 -7.73 14.52
C VAL A 97 12.44 -7.13 13.92
N THR A 98 12.58 -7.17 12.59
CA THR A 98 13.72 -6.61 11.87
C THR A 98 13.73 -5.08 11.93
N ARG A 99 12.57 -4.41 11.93
CA ARG A 99 12.47 -2.95 12.12
C ARG A 99 12.91 -2.53 13.51
N THR A 100 12.42 -3.21 14.56
CA THR A 100 12.84 -2.94 15.94
C THR A 100 14.31 -3.28 16.15
N GLY A 101 14.82 -4.37 15.56
CA GLY A 101 16.24 -4.74 15.59
C GLY A 101 17.15 -3.74 14.90
N LEU A 102 16.75 -3.24 13.73
CA LEU A 102 17.48 -2.17 13.02
C LEU A 102 17.50 -0.87 13.83
N ALA A 103 16.35 -0.46 14.39
CA ALA A 103 16.28 0.73 15.23
C ALA A 103 17.15 0.58 16.47
N LYS A 104 17.17 -0.61 17.10
CA LYS A 104 18.09 -0.92 18.20
C LYS A 104 19.56 -0.75 17.79
N GLN A 105 19.96 -1.35 16.67
CA GLN A 105 21.34 -1.26 16.18
C GLN A 105 21.73 0.17 15.81
N HIS A 106 20.85 0.89 15.15
CA HIS A 106 21.06 2.28 14.72
C HIS A 106 21.22 3.21 15.93
N PHE A 107 20.27 3.16 16.86
CA PHE A 107 20.32 4.02 18.06
C PHE A 107 21.37 3.57 19.07
N ALA A 108 21.86 2.33 19.06
CA ALA A 108 22.98 1.93 19.92
C ALA A 108 24.21 2.84 19.70
N GLY A 109 24.52 3.16 18.44
CA GLY A 109 25.64 4.02 18.03
C GLY A 109 25.32 5.51 17.93
N ALA A 110 24.08 5.93 18.14
CA ALA A 110 23.68 7.34 18.01
C ALA A 110 24.23 8.21 19.15
N SER A 111 24.43 9.50 18.87
CA SER A 111 24.93 10.45 19.86
C SER A 111 23.91 10.72 20.99
N PRO A 112 24.37 11.20 22.16
CA PRO A 112 23.48 11.57 23.26
C PRO A 112 22.39 12.58 22.86
N ALA A 113 22.71 13.51 21.96
CA ALA A 113 21.76 14.48 21.41
C ALA A 113 20.65 13.79 20.62
N ALA A 114 21.00 12.90 19.68
CA ALA A 114 20.03 12.15 18.89
C ALA A 114 19.16 11.23 19.77
N LYS A 115 19.77 10.53 20.75
CA LYS A 115 19.02 9.72 21.72
C LYS A 115 18.02 10.56 22.52
N THR A 116 18.43 11.75 22.97
CA THR A 116 17.57 12.67 23.72
C THR A 116 16.38 13.15 22.90
N VAL A 117 16.60 13.53 21.63
CA VAL A 117 15.53 13.92 20.72
C VAL A 117 14.61 12.73 20.43
N LYS A 118 15.16 11.52 20.24
CA LYS A 118 14.33 10.33 20.00
C LYS A 118 13.46 9.98 21.20
N ILE A 119 13.98 10.08 22.43
CA ILE A 119 13.17 9.88 23.63
C ILE A 119 12.03 10.90 23.69
N ALA A 120 12.29 12.17 23.34
CA ALA A 120 11.25 13.21 23.31
C ALA A 120 10.15 12.93 22.27
N ASP A 121 10.52 12.49 21.06
CA ASP A 121 9.58 12.01 20.03
C ASP A 121 8.73 10.84 20.56
N LEU A 122 9.35 9.82 21.16
CA LEU A 122 8.64 8.66 21.72
C LEU A 122 7.66 9.07 22.84
N ILE A 123 8.03 10.02 23.70
CA ILE A 123 7.14 10.56 24.75
C ILE A 123 5.91 11.22 24.12
N ASP A 124 6.10 12.09 23.13
CA ASP A 124 4.99 12.80 22.49
C ASP A 124 4.09 11.84 21.70
N SER A 125 4.70 10.91 20.98
CA SER A 125 4.03 9.88 20.20
C SER A 125 3.17 8.96 21.07
N CYS A 126 3.73 8.41 22.14
CA CYS A 126 2.94 7.59 23.07
C CYS A 126 1.84 8.41 23.74
N SER A 127 2.10 9.67 24.12
CA SER A 127 1.08 10.53 24.72
C SER A 127 -0.05 10.87 23.75
N THR A 128 0.25 11.03 22.46
CA THR A 128 -0.75 11.32 21.43
C THR A 128 -1.58 10.07 21.17
N LEU A 129 -0.93 8.93 20.90
CA LEU A 129 -1.61 7.64 20.70
C LEU A 129 -2.49 7.25 21.89
N HIS A 130 -2.04 7.47 23.12
CA HIS A 130 -2.87 7.21 24.29
C HIS A 130 -4.17 8.03 24.33
N LYS A 131 -4.18 9.24 23.74
CA LYS A 131 -5.37 10.09 23.67
C LYS A 131 -6.22 9.81 22.43
N THR A 132 -5.61 9.47 21.30
CA THR A 132 -6.28 9.41 20.00
C THR A 132 -6.58 7.99 19.54
N ASP A 133 -5.69 7.03 19.82
CA ASP A 133 -5.80 5.63 19.40
C ASP A 133 -5.11 4.66 20.39
N PRO A 134 -5.80 4.29 21.50
CA PRO A 134 -5.27 3.35 22.49
C PRO A 134 -4.98 1.95 21.93
N ILE A 135 -5.58 1.57 20.79
CA ILE A 135 -5.33 0.26 20.17
C ILE A 135 -3.98 0.27 19.46
N ALA A 136 -3.65 1.36 18.74
CA ALA A 136 -2.34 1.55 18.12
C ALA A 136 -1.22 1.78 19.15
N LEU A 137 -1.55 2.30 20.34
CA LEU A 137 -0.59 2.46 21.44
C LEU A 137 0.02 1.14 21.89
N ILE A 138 -0.75 0.05 21.97
CA ILE A 138 -0.28 -1.23 22.53
C ILE A 138 0.96 -1.77 21.79
N PRO A 139 0.94 -1.97 20.46
CA PRO A 139 2.13 -2.42 19.73
C PRO A 139 3.26 -1.38 19.72
N TYR A 140 2.93 -0.08 19.68
CA TYR A 140 3.93 0.99 19.68
C TYR A 140 4.67 1.09 21.02
N ALA A 141 3.97 0.97 22.14
CA ALA A 141 4.53 0.96 23.48
C ALA A 141 5.46 -0.24 23.69
N SER A 142 5.08 -1.43 23.19
CA SER A 142 5.93 -2.62 23.23
C SER A 142 7.26 -2.40 22.49
N GLU A 143 7.22 -1.81 21.29
CA GLU A 143 8.43 -1.51 20.52
C GLU A 143 9.27 -0.41 21.19
N THR A 144 8.61 0.58 21.78
CA THR A 144 9.27 1.66 22.51
C THR A 144 10.00 1.12 23.73
N SER A 145 9.40 0.19 24.48
CA SER A 145 10.03 -0.49 25.62
C SER A 145 11.31 -1.21 25.22
N GLU A 146 11.32 -1.81 24.03
CA GLU A 146 12.49 -2.49 23.48
C GLU A 146 13.65 -1.54 23.13
N LEU A 147 13.39 -0.25 22.88
CA LEU A 147 14.42 0.74 22.58
C LEU A 147 15.04 1.39 23.82
N ILE A 148 14.45 1.22 25.00
CA ILE A 148 14.88 1.90 26.25
C ILE A 148 16.36 1.67 26.53
N GLU A 149 16.84 0.43 26.38
CA GLU A 149 18.23 0.07 26.69
C GLU A 149 19.22 0.82 25.81
N VAL A 150 18.98 0.86 24.49
CA VAL A 150 19.89 1.53 23.55
C VAL A 150 19.83 3.06 23.66
N LEU A 151 18.72 3.59 24.19
CA LEU A 151 18.50 5.02 24.44
C LEU A 151 19.05 5.50 25.80
N ALA A 152 19.61 4.62 26.64
CA ALA A 152 20.15 4.97 27.96
C ALA A 152 21.24 6.06 27.94
N GLY A 153 21.87 6.31 26.79
CA GLY A 153 22.84 7.39 26.58
C GLY A 153 22.24 8.78 26.28
N GLY A 154 20.91 8.92 26.23
CA GLY A 154 20.22 10.21 26.15
C GLY A 154 19.92 10.81 27.54
N ASP A 155 19.10 11.87 27.59
CA ASP A 155 18.72 12.49 28.86
C ASP A 155 17.94 11.52 29.77
N SER A 156 18.49 11.26 30.95
CA SER A 156 17.95 10.29 31.93
C SER A 156 16.59 10.70 32.51
N ARG A 157 16.29 12.00 32.60
CA ARG A 157 15.01 12.50 33.12
C ARG A 157 13.90 12.25 32.10
N LEU A 158 14.18 12.46 30.81
CA LEU A 158 13.25 12.09 29.74
C LEU A 158 13.06 10.58 29.67
N LEU A 159 14.13 9.78 29.78
CA LEU A 159 14.01 8.33 29.76
C LEU A 159 13.14 7.80 30.91
N ALA A 160 13.33 8.32 32.12
CA ALA A 160 12.49 7.99 33.27
C ALA A 160 11.03 8.48 33.11
N ARG A 161 10.79 9.58 32.37
CA ARG A 161 9.44 10.02 32.00
C ARG A 161 8.81 9.07 30.98
N LEU A 162 9.55 8.61 29.99
CA LEU A 162 9.08 7.64 29.00
C LEU A 162 8.71 6.31 29.66
N GLN A 163 9.55 5.79 30.55
CA GLN A 163 9.26 4.59 31.33
C GLN A 163 7.97 4.71 32.14
N ARG A 164 7.82 5.79 32.92
CA ARG A 164 6.58 6.04 33.69
C ARG A 164 5.34 6.14 32.80
N ASN A 165 5.48 6.75 31.62
CA ASN A 165 4.40 6.81 30.65
C ASN A 165 4.02 5.41 30.18
N LEU A 166 4.99 4.57 29.80
CA LEU A 166 4.76 3.19 29.37
C LEU A 166 4.12 2.34 30.47
N ASP A 167 4.59 2.46 31.71
CA ASP A 167 4.01 1.76 32.87
C ASP A 167 2.56 2.18 33.10
N LYS A 168 2.27 3.49 33.02
CA LYS A 168 0.90 4.00 33.09
C LYS A 168 0.03 3.42 31.99
N TYR A 169 0.52 3.41 30.75
CA TYR A 169 -0.22 2.88 29.61
C TYR A 169 -0.46 1.37 29.74
N ALA A 170 0.46 0.61 30.33
CA ALA A 170 0.27 -0.80 30.61
C ALA A 170 -0.86 -1.06 31.63
N ILE A 171 -1.04 -0.17 32.62
CA ILE A 171 -2.09 -0.26 33.63
C ILE A 171 -3.46 0.22 33.11
N ASP A 172 -3.50 1.28 32.30
CA ASP A 172 -4.73 1.84 31.71
C ASP A 172 -5.29 1.02 30.51
N SER A 173 -4.56 0.00 30.04
CA SER A 173 -4.93 -0.82 28.86
C SER A 173 -5.80 -2.06 29.15
N LEU A 174 -6.41 -2.18 30.34
CA LEU A 174 -7.34 -3.27 30.65
C LEU A 174 -8.72 -2.78 31.11
N PRO A 175 -9.66 -2.48 30.19
CA PRO A 175 -11.04 -2.81 30.42
C PRO A 175 -11.26 -4.28 30.05
N ALA A 176 -11.57 -5.10 31.05
CA ALA A 176 -12.12 -6.42 30.83
C ALA A 176 -13.45 -6.29 30.06
N GLN A 177 -13.50 -6.66 28.79
CA GLN A 177 -14.73 -7.04 28.11
C GLN A 177 -14.58 -8.40 27.44
N LYS A 178 -15.22 -9.38 28.07
CA LYS A 178 -15.67 -10.62 27.45
C LYS A 178 -16.58 -10.27 26.26
N GLY A 179 -16.31 -10.90 25.12
CA GLY A 179 -17.30 -11.11 24.06
C GLY A 179 -17.53 -9.91 23.12
N ALA A 180 -16.78 -9.89 22.01
CA ALA A 180 -17.18 -9.49 20.66
C ALA A 180 -15.93 -9.04 19.90
N ALA A 181 -15.31 -9.96 19.15
CA ALA A 181 -14.28 -9.57 18.19
C ALA A 181 -14.97 -9.02 16.93
N ALA A 182 -14.93 -7.69 16.78
CA ALA A 182 -15.08 -7.00 15.49
C ALA A 182 -13.72 -6.39 15.09
N PRO A 183 -13.47 -6.22 13.78
CA PRO A 183 -12.18 -6.47 13.17
C PRO A 183 -11.19 -5.34 13.46
N ARG A 184 -10.01 -5.70 13.98
CA ARG A 184 -8.87 -4.79 13.99
C ARG A 184 -8.35 -4.70 12.56
N PHE A 185 -8.54 -3.56 11.89
CA PHE A 185 -7.69 -3.16 10.77
C PHE A 185 -6.25 -3.21 11.28
N ARG A 186 -5.40 -4.01 10.62
CA ARG A 186 -3.99 -4.19 10.97
C ARG A 186 -3.15 -3.79 9.76
N PRO A 187 -2.02 -3.09 9.97
CA PRO A 187 -1.24 -2.51 8.89
C PRO A 187 -0.81 -3.61 7.91
N LEU A 188 -0.95 -3.31 6.62
CA LEU A 188 -0.49 -4.17 5.54
C LEU A 188 0.99 -4.49 5.71
N ALA A 189 1.37 -5.72 5.36
CA ALA A 189 2.76 -6.15 5.19
C ALA A 189 3.56 -5.24 4.24
N ILE A 190 2.84 -4.56 3.36
CA ILE A 190 3.33 -3.78 2.25
C ILE A 190 3.21 -2.30 2.62
N PRO A 191 4.28 -1.51 2.51
CA PRO A 191 4.18 -0.07 2.67
C PRO A 191 3.09 0.48 1.75
N ILE A 192 2.16 1.28 2.28
CA ILE A 192 1.08 1.90 1.49
C ILE A 192 1.66 2.67 0.30
N ALA A 193 2.83 3.30 0.48
CA ALA A 193 3.59 3.95 -0.58
C ALA A 193 3.93 2.99 -1.75
N ALA A 194 4.30 1.74 -1.47
CA ALA A 194 4.58 0.75 -2.51
C ALA A 194 3.31 0.35 -3.27
N LEU A 195 2.17 0.21 -2.58
CA LEU A 195 0.88 -0.02 -3.21
C LEU A 195 0.44 1.18 -4.06
N ARG A 196 0.69 2.41 -3.61
CA ARG A 196 0.40 3.65 -4.37
C ARG A 196 1.27 3.78 -5.62
N VAL A 197 2.58 3.54 -5.51
CA VAL A 197 3.47 3.50 -6.67
C VAL A 197 3.01 2.44 -7.65
N PHE A 198 2.65 1.25 -7.16
CA PHE A 198 2.13 0.17 -7.99
C PHE A 198 0.81 0.53 -8.69
N GLU A 199 -0.13 1.18 -8.01
CA GLU A 199 -1.41 1.62 -8.60
C GLU A 199 -1.20 2.71 -9.67
N GLN A 200 -0.19 3.56 -9.51
CA GLN A 200 0.12 4.66 -10.42
C GLN A 200 1.10 4.27 -11.54
N ALA A 201 1.82 3.15 -11.42
CA ALA A 201 2.84 2.74 -12.39
C ALA A 201 2.25 2.33 -13.74
N ILE A 202 1.04 1.77 -13.75
CA ILE A 202 0.36 1.30 -14.97
C ILE A 202 -1.03 1.91 -14.99
N THR A 203 -1.20 2.93 -15.83
CA THR A 203 -2.47 3.64 -16.01
C THR A 203 -3.13 3.29 -17.34
N ALA A 204 -4.41 3.67 -17.48
CA ALA A 204 -5.23 3.39 -18.65
C ALA A 204 -4.56 3.78 -19.97
N GLN A 205 -3.86 4.92 -20.05
CA GLN A 205 -3.22 5.39 -21.29
C GLN A 205 -2.13 4.45 -21.82
N TYR A 206 -1.44 3.71 -20.95
CA TYR A 206 -0.37 2.78 -21.35
C TYR A 206 -0.90 1.43 -21.82
N VAL A 207 -2.19 1.17 -21.60
CA VAL A 207 -2.86 -0.08 -21.98
C VAL A 207 -3.80 0.13 -23.16
N ALA A 208 -4.35 1.32 -23.32
CA ALA A 208 -5.31 1.63 -24.37
C ALA A 208 -4.75 1.43 -25.78
N GLU A 209 -5.55 0.78 -26.63
CA GLU A 209 -5.35 0.83 -28.08
C GLU A 209 -5.96 2.14 -28.62
N PRO A 210 -5.42 2.70 -29.71
CA PRO A 210 -6.00 3.86 -30.37
C PRO A 210 -7.46 3.61 -30.78
N LEU A 211 -8.35 4.54 -30.47
CA LEU A 211 -9.73 4.48 -30.94
C LEU A 211 -9.79 4.93 -32.41
N VAL A 212 -9.68 3.99 -33.33
CA VAL A 212 -9.86 4.25 -34.76
C VAL A 212 -11.30 4.70 -35.01
N SER A 213 -11.48 5.80 -35.74
CA SER A 213 -12.78 6.44 -35.90
C SER A 213 -13.13 6.71 -37.36
N PHE A 214 -14.42 6.67 -37.66
CA PHE A 214 -14.97 6.84 -39.01
C PHE A 214 -16.10 7.86 -39.01
N ASP A 215 -16.51 8.33 -40.18
CA ASP A 215 -17.73 9.14 -40.32
C ASP A 215 -18.97 8.28 -40.03
N SER A 216 -19.90 8.80 -39.23
CA SER A 216 -21.19 8.16 -38.93
C SER A 216 -22.10 8.02 -40.15
N GLU A 217 -21.85 8.79 -41.22
CA GLU A 217 -22.62 8.74 -42.48
C GLU A 217 -22.16 7.63 -43.44
N LEU A 218 -21.04 6.94 -43.14
CA LEU A 218 -20.57 5.82 -43.94
C LEU A 218 -21.59 4.68 -43.98
N HIS A 219 -21.67 4.02 -45.13
CA HIS A 219 -22.59 2.89 -45.27
C HIS A 219 -22.16 1.76 -44.31
N PRO A 220 -23.07 1.16 -43.53
CA PRO A 220 -22.72 0.21 -42.48
C PRO A 220 -21.90 -1.00 -42.96
N ALA A 221 -22.12 -1.46 -44.20
CA ALA A 221 -21.33 -2.53 -44.81
C ALA A 221 -19.87 -2.13 -45.07
N GLU A 222 -19.65 -0.90 -45.55
CA GLU A 222 -18.31 -0.36 -45.80
C GLU A 222 -17.57 -0.11 -44.49
N LEU A 223 -18.27 0.41 -43.48
CA LEU A 223 -17.74 0.58 -42.13
C LEU A 223 -17.33 -0.77 -41.53
N HIS A 224 -18.18 -1.80 -41.63
CA HIS A 224 -17.86 -3.14 -41.14
C HIS A 224 -16.67 -3.77 -41.87
N GLN A 225 -16.58 -3.60 -43.19
CA GLN A 225 -15.44 -4.05 -43.98
C GLN A 225 -14.16 -3.30 -43.56
N ALA A 226 -14.21 -1.99 -43.39
CA ALA A 226 -13.08 -1.18 -42.93
C ALA A 226 -12.61 -1.61 -41.53
N MET A 227 -13.54 -1.86 -40.60
CA MET A 227 -13.22 -2.39 -39.27
C MET A 227 -12.57 -3.78 -39.35
N THR A 228 -13.05 -4.65 -40.23
CA THR A 228 -12.51 -6.00 -40.44
C THR A 228 -11.10 -5.95 -40.99
N VAL A 229 -10.86 -5.10 -42.00
CA VAL A 229 -9.52 -4.90 -42.60
C VAL A 229 -8.55 -4.29 -41.58
N ALA A 230 -9.02 -3.34 -40.77
CA ALA A 230 -8.22 -2.73 -39.71
C ALA A 230 -8.00 -3.66 -38.49
N GLY A 231 -8.70 -4.80 -38.43
CA GLY A 231 -8.61 -5.74 -37.31
C GLY A 231 -9.12 -5.18 -35.98
N ILE A 232 -10.01 -4.17 -36.01
CA ILE A 232 -10.51 -3.50 -34.81
C ILE A 232 -11.85 -4.07 -34.36
N HIS A 233 -12.03 -4.18 -33.05
CA HIS A 233 -13.28 -4.71 -32.45
C HIS A 233 -14.31 -3.63 -32.13
N VAL A 234 -13.91 -2.36 -32.20
CA VAL A 234 -14.74 -1.20 -31.92
C VAL A 234 -14.21 -0.01 -32.71
N ALA A 235 -15.12 0.78 -33.26
CA ALA A 235 -14.83 1.98 -34.01
C ALA A 235 -15.43 3.19 -33.30
N GLY A 236 -14.72 4.32 -33.27
CA GLY A 236 -15.30 5.62 -32.96
C GLY A 236 -16.12 6.14 -34.15
N LEU A 237 -17.12 6.98 -33.88
CA LEU A 237 -17.97 7.58 -34.90
C LEU A 237 -17.96 9.10 -34.77
N HIS A 238 -17.63 9.77 -35.86
CA HIS A 238 -17.71 11.21 -36.00
C HIS A 238 -19.05 11.63 -36.58
N ARG A 239 -19.65 12.67 -36.01
CA ARG A 239 -20.84 13.34 -36.54
C ARG A 239 -20.57 14.84 -36.57
N HIS A 240 -20.71 15.46 -37.74
CA HIS A 240 -20.37 16.88 -37.94
C HIS A 240 -18.94 17.24 -37.45
N GLY A 241 -17.97 16.38 -37.73
CA GLY A 241 -16.56 16.58 -37.37
C GLY A 241 -16.25 16.41 -35.88
N LYS A 242 -17.19 15.95 -35.05
CA LYS A 242 -16.97 15.66 -33.63
C LYS A 242 -17.17 14.18 -33.34
N LEU A 243 -16.31 13.61 -32.50
CA LEU A 243 -16.48 12.26 -32.00
C LEU A 243 -17.76 12.19 -31.14
N TRP A 244 -18.76 11.46 -31.62
CA TRP A 244 -20.10 11.38 -31.02
C TRP A 244 -20.33 10.07 -30.26
N GLY A 245 -19.89 8.95 -30.84
CA GLY A 245 -20.19 7.63 -30.31
C GLY A 245 -19.23 6.56 -30.79
N PHE A 246 -19.61 5.30 -30.59
CA PHE A 246 -18.84 4.15 -31.01
C PHE A 246 -19.73 3.06 -31.61
N LEU A 247 -19.11 2.16 -32.38
CA LEU A 247 -19.75 0.98 -32.95
C LEU A 247 -18.92 -0.27 -32.67
N PRO A 248 -19.44 -1.25 -31.91
CA PRO A 248 -18.83 -2.56 -31.75
C PRO A 248 -18.90 -3.40 -33.04
N ALA A 249 -17.86 -4.20 -33.31
CA ALA A 249 -17.83 -5.11 -34.45
C ALA A 249 -18.88 -6.23 -34.37
N ARG A 250 -19.29 -6.60 -33.14
CA ARG A 250 -20.23 -7.70 -32.88
C ARG A 250 -21.52 -7.17 -32.29
N GLN A 251 -22.49 -6.74 -33.11
CA GLN A 251 -23.80 -6.43 -32.55
C GLN A 251 -24.99 -6.35 -33.49
N HIS A 252 -25.14 -7.22 -34.50
CA HIS A 252 -26.44 -7.30 -35.20
C HIS A 252 -26.97 -8.72 -35.30
N LYS A 253 -28.22 -8.88 -34.87
CA LYS A 253 -29.08 -9.94 -35.39
C LYS A 253 -29.29 -9.67 -36.87
N SER A 254 -29.32 -10.71 -37.69
CA SER A 254 -29.56 -10.61 -39.14
C SER A 254 -30.74 -9.67 -39.43
N GLY A 255 -30.48 -8.56 -40.16
CA GLY A 255 -31.51 -7.62 -40.63
C GLY A 255 -31.54 -6.24 -39.96
N GLU A 256 -30.78 -5.98 -38.89
CA GLU A 256 -30.72 -4.64 -38.27
C GLU A 256 -29.52 -3.83 -38.77
N THR A 257 -29.77 -2.55 -39.10
CA THR A 257 -28.73 -1.59 -39.44
C THR A 257 -27.98 -1.16 -38.16
N PRO A 258 -26.65 -1.29 -38.09
CA PRO A 258 -25.85 -0.74 -37.00
C PRO A 258 -26.05 0.76 -36.80
N GLN A 259 -26.73 1.12 -35.72
CA GLN A 259 -26.70 2.48 -35.19
C GLN A 259 -25.65 2.55 -34.09
N GLY A 260 -24.73 3.50 -34.21
CA GLY A 260 -23.73 3.77 -33.19
C GLY A 260 -24.35 4.11 -31.84
N ARG A 261 -23.56 3.94 -30.79
CA ARG A 261 -23.95 4.22 -29.40
C ARG A 261 -23.18 5.41 -28.88
N GLU A 262 -23.86 6.30 -28.17
CA GLU A 262 -23.18 7.38 -27.44
C GLU A 262 -22.30 6.80 -26.33
N PHE A 263 -21.23 7.52 -26.00
CA PHE A 263 -20.38 7.16 -24.87
C PHE A 263 -21.10 7.43 -23.55
N ALA A 264 -21.34 6.39 -22.76
CA ALA A 264 -21.80 6.58 -21.39
C ALA A 264 -20.65 7.12 -20.52
N LYS A 265 -20.94 8.07 -19.63
CA LYS A 265 -19.94 8.58 -18.67
C LYS A 265 -19.29 7.47 -17.85
N SER A 266 -20.05 6.42 -17.52
CA SER A 266 -19.55 5.24 -16.78
C SER A 266 -18.60 4.34 -17.59
N GLN A 267 -18.44 4.60 -18.89
CA GLN A 267 -17.50 3.90 -19.77
C GLN A 267 -16.22 4.67 -20.00
N ILE A 268 -16.13 5.93 -19.55
CA ILE A 268 -15.00 6.82 -19.85
C ILE A 268 -14.15 6.97 -18.59
N VAL A 269 -12.84 6.78 -18.73
CA VAL A 269 -11.84 7.02 -17.70
C VAL A 269 -10.78 8.01 -18.20
N SER A 270 -10.06 8.64 -17.27
CA SER A 270 -8.89 9.45 -17.60
C SER A 270 -7.72 8.57 -18.05
N GLY A 271 -6.84 9.06 -18.93
CA GLY A 271 -5.59 8.37 -19.25
C GLY A 271 -4.69 8.10 -18.05
N ARG A 272 -4.86 8.88 -16.98
CA ARG A 272 -4.15 8.70 -15.70
C ARG A 272 -4.88 7.76 -14.73
N SER A 273 -6.08 7.30 -15.07
CA SER A 273 -6.84 6.39 -14.21
C SER A 273 -6.10 5.07 -14.01
N PRO A 274 -6.12 4.51 -12.80
CA PRO A 274 -5.51 3.21 -12.52
C PRO A 274 -6.29 2.07 -13.17
N LEU A 275 -5.64 0.92 -13.35
CA LEU A 275 -6.30 -0.25 -13.93
C LEU A 275 -7.42 -0.84 -13.06
N THR A 276 -7.45 -0.51 -11.76
CA THR A 276 -8.57 -0.84 -10.86
C THR A 276 -9.88 -0.23 -11.37
N GLU A 277 -9.87 1.06 -11.73
CA GLU A 277 -11.02 1.75 -12.32
C GLU A 277 -11.40 1.17 -13.69
N VAL A 278 -10.41 0.88 -14.54
CA VAL A 278 -10.63 0.22 -15.84
C VAL A 278 -11.30 -1.15 -15.65
N THR A 279 -10.90 -1.91 -14.63
CA THR A 279 -11.47 -3.22 -14.32
C THR A 279 -12.93 -3.10 -13.88
N ASP A 280 -13.28 -2.05 -13.13
CA ASP A 280 -14.68 -1.79 -12.73
C ASP A 280 -15.55 -1.40 -13.92
N VAL A 281 -15.04 -0.58 -14.84
CA VAL A 281 -15.73 -0.26 -16.11
C VAL A 281 -15.95 -1.53 -16.93
N LEU A 282 -14.90 -2.32 -17.14
CA LEU A 282 -14.95 -3.56 -17.93
C LEU A 282 -15.75 -4.69 -17.25
N THR A 283 -16.10 -4.55 -15.98
CA THR A 283 -17.05 -5.45 -15.29
C THR A 283 -18.49 -5.15 -15.71
N ARG A 284 -18.81 -3.89 -16.03
CA ARG A 284 -20.16 -3.43 -16.39
C ARG A 284 -20.35 -3.26 -17.90
N HIS A 285 -19.27 -3.06 -18.64
CA HIS A 285 -19.26 -2.72 -20.04
C HIS A 285 -18.24 -3.57 -20.81
N ASP A 286 -18.45 -3.74 -22.12
CA ASP A 286 -17.52 -4.50 -22.97
C ASP A 286 -16.24 -3.70 -23.29
N PHE A 287 -16.35 -2.37 -23.25
CA PHE A 287 -15.29 -1.43 -23.58
C PHE A 287 -15.18 -0.33 -22.51
N CYS A 288 -13.95 0.05 -22.21
CA CYS A 288 -13.56 1.20 -21.42
C CYS A 288 -12.85 2.20 -22.34
N PHE A 289 -13.36 3.42 -22.45
CA PHE A 289 -12.83 4.47 -23.31
C PHE A 289 -11.92 5.40 -22.51
N VAL A 290 -10.79 5.75 -23.08
CA VAL A 290 -9.75 6.52 -22.41
C VAL A 290 -9.69 7.94 -22.97
N SER A 291 -9.84 8.91 -22.08
CA SER A 291 -9.78 10.34 -22.40
C SER A 291 -8.41 10.93 -22.04
N VAL A 292 -7.82 11.65 -23.00
CA VAL A 292 -6.59 12.43 -22.84
C VAL A 292 -6.88 13.85 -23.29
N ASN A 293 -6.59 14.84 -22.43
CA ASN A 293 -6.90 16.26 -22.69
C ASN A 293 -8.37 16.48 -23.13
N GLU A 294 -9.30 15.88 -22.38
CA GLU A 294 -10.76 15.97 -22.61
C GLU A 294 -11.27 15.33 -23.92
N SER A 295 -10.38 14.66 -24.68
CA SER A 295 -10.74 13.97 -25.91
C SER A 295 -10.61 12.46 -25.74
N ILE A 296 -11.65 11.71 -26.13
CA ILE A 296 -11.59 10.24 -26.14
C ILE A 296 -10.69 9.82 -27.29
N SER A 297 -9.56 9.20 -26.97
CA SER A 297 -8.53 8.83 -27.94
C SER A 297 -8.17 7.35 -27.91
N GLY A 298 -8.59 6.63 -26.87
CA GLY A 298 -8.23 5.23 -26.67
C GLY A 298 -9.39 4.35 -26.22
N VAL A 299 -9.19 3.06 -26.36
CA VAL A 299 -10.13 2.03 -25.91
C VAL A 299 -9.38 0.86 -25.30
N ILE A 300 -9.96 0.28 -24.26
CA ILE A 300 -9.51 -0.93 -23.59
C ILE A 300 -10.69 -1.90 -23.58
N ALA A 301 -10.43 -3.14 -23.97
CA ALA A 301 -11.32 -4.29 -23.84
C ALA A 301 -10.70 -5.32 -22.89
N ARG A 302 -11.47 -6.33 -22.47
CA ARG A 302 -10.95 -7.39 -21.59
C ARG A 302 -9.77 -8.15 -22.21
N SER A 303 -9.72 -8.30 -23.54
CA SER A 303 -8.60 -8.93 -24.25
C SER A 303 -7.26 -8.21 -24.02
N ASP A 304 -7.28 -6.90 -23.77
CA ASP A 304 -6.07 -6.13 -23.49
C ASP A 304 -5.42 -6.49 -22.15
N PHE A 305 -6.12 -7.21 -21.28
CA PHE A 305 -5.53 -7.72 -20.03
C PHE A 305 -4.52 -8.85 -20.27
N HIS A 306 -4.42 -9.38 -21.51
CA HIS A 306 -3.33 -10.28 -21.88
C HIS A 306 -2.03 -9.54 -22.20
N LYS A 307 -2.04 -8.20 -22.29
CA LYS A 307 -0.83 -7.41 -22.53
C LYS A 307 0.18 -7.59 -21.38
N PRO A 308 1.50 -7.60 -21.68
CA PRO A 308 2.54 -7.79 -20.67
C PRO A 308 2.42 -6.85 -19.46
N ALA A 309 2.15 -5.56 -19.68
CA ALA A 309 1.98 -4.59 -18.61
C ALA A 309 0.83 -4.97 -17.66
N VAL A 310 -0.34 -5.32 -18.20
CA VAL A 310 -1.51 -5.70 -17.39
C VAL A 310 -1.27 -7.03 -16.66
N ARG A 311 -0.51 -7.95 -17.26
CA ARG A 311 -0.08 -9.18 -16.59
C ARG A 311 0.87 -8.92 -15.44
N MET A 312 1.84 -8.01 -15.60
CA MET A 312 2.73 -7.58 -14.52
C MET A 312 1.94 -6.94 -13.38
N TRP A 313 0.95 -6.10 -13.72
CA TRP A 313 0.03 -5.54 -12.74
C TRP A 313 -0.74 -6.66 -12.01
N LEU A 314 -1.44 -7.54 -12.71
CA LEU A 314 -2.21 -8.60 -12.07
C LEU A 314 -1.33 -9.56 -11.25
N PHE A 315 -0.12 -9.85 -11.71
CA PHE A 315 0.86 -10.62 -10.94
C PHE A 315 1.25 -9.90 -9.66
N GLY A 316 1.51 -8.59 -9.70
CA GLY A 316 1.76 -7.77 -8.52
C GLY A 316 0.61 -7.83 -7.51
N ILE A 317 -0.64 -7.73 -7.97
CA ILE A 317 -1.83 -7.89 -7.12
C ILE A 317 -1.86 -9.27 -6.43
N ILE A 318 -1.53 -10.33 -7.18
CA ILE A 318 -1.46 -11.70 -6.64
C ILE A 318 -0.33 -11.82 -5.61
N THR A 319 0.84 -11.26 -5.90
CA THR A 319 1.97 -11.22 -4.95
C THR A 319 1.61 -10.47 -3.68
N PHE A 320 0.94 -9.32 -3.78
CA PHE A 320 0.48 -8.58 -2.61
C PHE A 320 -0.55 -9.35 -1.79
N THR A 321 -1.47 -10.04 -2.46
CA THR A 321 -2.43 -10.93 -1.81
C THR A 321 -1.71 -12.06 -1.06
N GLU A 322 -0.65 -12.63 -1.65
CA GLU A 322 0.15 -13.66 -1.00
C GLU A 322 0.87 -13.15 0.24
N LEU A 323 1.53 -11.99 0.14
CA LEU A 323 2.24 -11.36 1.25
C LEU A 323 1.29 -10.99 2.40
N GLU A 324 0.14 -10.39 2.08
CA GLU A 324 -0.89 -10.07 3.08
C GLU A 324 -1.41 -11.34 3.75
N THR A 325 -1.67 -12.40 2.97
CA THR A 325 -2.13 -13.69 3.49
C THR A 325 -1.10 -14.30 4.43
N THR A 326 0.18 -14.32 4.05
CA THR A 326 1.29 -14.79 4.90
C THR A 326 1.32 -14.06 6.23
N GLU A 327 1.27 -12.72 6.24
CA GLU A 327 1.32 -11.97 7.50
C GLU A 327 0.08 -12.22 8.37
N ARG A 328 -1.10 -12.32 7.76
CA ARG A 328 -2.33 -12.65 8.50
C ARG A 328 -2.22 -14.02 9.19
N ILE A 329 -1.67 -15.02 8.50
CA ILE A 329 -1.45 -16.35 9.09
C ILE A 329 -0.46 -16.26 10.24
N ARG A 330 0.69 -15.61 10.04
CA ARG A 330 1.74 -15.45 11.07
C ARG A 330 1.19 -14.79 12.34
N GLN A 331 0.34 -13.79 12.19
CA GLN A 331 -0.25 -13.09 13.32
C GLN A 331 -1.33 -13.89 14.05
N LYS A 332 -2.07 -14.73 13.33
CA LYS A 332 -3.23 -15.46 13.86
C LYS A 332 -2.85 -16.81 14.43
N TRP A 333 -1.80 -17.42 13.88
CA TRP A 333 -1.24 -18.69 14.30
C TRP A 333 0.26 -18.53 14.56
N PRO A 334 0.64 -17.97 15.73
CA PRO A 334 2.03 -17.80 16.13
C PRO A 334 2.70 -19.17 16.36
N GLU A 335 4.04 -19.16 16.38
CA GLU A 335 4.89 -20.34 16.67
C GLU A 335 4.55 -21.57 15.80
N ASP A 336 4.27 -21.33 14.52
CA ASP A 336 3.92 -22.37 13.54
C ASP A 336 2.71 -23.25 13.91
N SER A 337 1.81 -22.76 14.77
CA SER A 337 0.56 -23.46 15.13
C SER A 337 -0.37 -23.72 13.93
N TRP A 338 -0.19 -22.98 12.83
CA TRP A 338 -0.88 -23.18 11.54
C TRP A 338 -0.55 -24.52 10.89
N THR A 339 0.57 -25.16 11.24
CA THR A 339 0.99 -26.44 10.66
C THR A 339 -0.03 -27.56 10.89
N SER A 340 -0.80 -27.48 11.99
CA SER A 340 -1.90 -28.40 12.29
C SER A 340 -3.10 -28.28 11.34
N LEU A 341 -3.20 -27.20 10.58
CA LEU A 341 -4.28 -26.90 9.63
C LEU A 341 -3.95 -27.34 8.20
N VAL A 342 -2.74 -27.86 7.98
CA VAL A 342 -2.24 -28.28 6.66
C VAL A 342 -2.03 -29.79 6.69
N SER A 343 -2.29 -30.47 5.56
CA SER A 343 -2.02 -31.91 5.47
C SER A 343 -0.52 -32.20 5.54
N GLU A 344 -0.15 -33.34 6.12
CA GLU A 344 1.28 -33.72 6.25
C GLU A 344 2.00 -33.78 4.90
N GLN A 345 1.33 -34.19 3.83
CA GLN A 345 1.93 -34.20 2.49
C GLN A 345 2.33 -32.80 2.01
N ARG A 346 1.47 -31.79 2.24
CA ARG A 346 1.75 -30.39 1.87
C ARG A 346 2.83 -29.80 2.77
N LEU A 347 2.78 -30.12 4.07
CA LEU A 347 3.77 -29.69 5.05
C LEU A 347 5.16 -30.27 4.77
N GLU A 348 5.26 -31.55 4.37
CA GLU A 348 6.52 -32.18 3.99
C GLU A 348 7.14 -31.48 2.77
N ARG A 349 6.31 -31.10 1.78
CA ARG A 349 6.78 -30.33 0.62
C ARG A 349 7.34 -28.97 1.03
N ALA A 350 6.67 -28.26 1.94
CA ALA A 350 7.15 -26.99 2.48
C ALA A 350 8.47 -27.18 3.26
N ARG A 351 8.57 -28.22 4.11
CA ARG A 351 9.81 -28.55 4.85
C ARG A 351 10.98 -28.85 3.91
N ARG A 352 10.75 -29.55 2.79
CA ARG A 352 11.80 -29.81 1.78
C ARG A 352 12.30 -28.52 1.14
N LEU A 353 11.39 -27.62 0.76
CA LEU A 353 11.74 -26.31 0.18
C LEU A 353 12.46 -25.43 1.21
N TYR A 354 11.99 -25.42 2.46
CA TYR A 354 12.63 -24.74 3.57
C TYR A 354 14.06 -25.23 3.77
N ALA A 355 14.29 -26.55 3.83
CA ALA A 355 15.62 -27.13 3.97
C ALA A 355 16.54 -26.81 2.77
N GLU A 356 15.99 -26.62 1.56
CA GLU A 356 16.74 -26.15 0.40
C GLU A 356 17.16 -24.68 0.55
N ARG A 357 16.23 -23.80 0.95
CA ARG A 357 16.51 -22.37 1.17
C ARG A 357 17.49 -22.12 2.30
N GLN A 358 17.37 -22.86 3.41
CA GLN A 358 18.32 -22.81 4.52
C GLN A 358 19.73 -23.24 4.09
N ARG A 359 19.86 -24.26 3.22
CA ARG A 359 21.16 -24.64 2.63
C ARG A 359 21.79 -23.54 1.78
N ARG A 360 20.97 -22.68 1.16
CA ARG A 360 21.41 -21.50 0.40
C ARG A 360 21.64 -20.26 1.27
N LYS A 361 21.43 -20.36 2.59
CA LYS A 361 21.49 -19.25 3.56
C LYS A 361 20.51 -18.12 3.23
N GLU A 362 19.36 -18.48 2.67
CA GLU A 362 18.25 -17.55 2.46
C GLU A 362 17.48 -17.38 3.78
N ASP A 363 17.19 -16.13 4.16
CA ASP A 363 16.35 -15.82 5.32
C ASP A 363 14.88 -16.01 4.94
N CYS A 364 14.24 -17.02 5.53
CA CYS A 364 12.82 -17.32 5.31
C CYS A 364 12.27 -18.19 6.44
N ASP A 365 10.97 -18.13 6.68
CA ASP A 365 10.25 -19.02 7.60
C ASP A 365 9.70 -20.26 6.87
N LEU A 366 9.24 -21.27 7.62
CA LEU A 366 8.54 -22.42 7.06
C LEU A 366 7.25 -22.01 6.32
N LEU A 367 6.54 -21.00 6.83
CA LEU A 367 5.33 -20.45 6.22
C LEU A 367 5.59 -19.85 4.83
N ASP A 368 6.77 -19.28 4.60
CA ASP A 368 7.17 -18.71 3.29
C ASP A 368 7.37 -19.79 2.22
N CYS A 369 7.44 -21.06 2.64
CA CYS A 369 7.61 -22.21 1.77
C CYS A 369 6.27 -22.88 1.38
N LEU A 370 5.14 -22.42 1.94
CA LEU A 370 3.81 -22.84 1.49
C LEU A 370 3.44 -22.19 0.15
N GLN A 371 2.63 -22.87 -0.64
CA GLN A 371 2.02 -22.29 -1.84
C GLN A 371 0.92 -21.29 -1.45
N LEU A 372 0.64 -20.33 -2.33
CA LEU A 372 -0.47 -19.39 -2.15
C LEU A 372 -1.81 -20.09 -1.86
N SER A 373 -2.15 -21.16 -2.57
CA SER A 373 -3.40 -21.91 -2.31
C SER A 373 -3.41 -22.55 -0.93
N ASP A 374 -2.28 -23.08 -0.45
CA ASP A 374 -2.19 -23.64 0.91
C ASP A 374 -2.34 -22.55 1.97
N LYS A 375 -1.72 -21.39 1.77
CA LYS A 375 -1.86 -20.23 2.67
C LYS A 375 -3.32 -19.76 2.73
N VAL A 376 -3.97 -19.66 1.57
CA VAL A 376 -5.39 -19.27 1.50
C VAL A 376 -6.29 -20.32 2.14
N ASP A 377 -6.02 -21.61 1.93
CA ASP A 377 -6.74 -22.70 2.60
C ASP A 377 -6.64 -22.57 4.13
N VAL A 378 -5.43 -22.33 4.67
CA VAL A 378 -5.18 -22.09 6.11
C VAL A 378 -5.99 -20.89 6.60
N LEU A 379 -5.89 -19.75 5.91
CA LEU A 379 -6.59 -18.52 6.31
C LEU A 379 -8.11 -18.71 6.35
N LEU A 380 -8.66 -19.42 5.35
CA LEU A 380 -10.10 -19.67 5.22
C LEU A 380 -10.66 -20.73 6.18
N THR A 381 -9.81 -21.44 6.93
CA THR A 381 -10.30 -22.27 8.04
C THR A 381 -11.03 -21.42 9.09
N ASP A 382 -10.57 -20.19 9.28
CA ASP A 382 -11.12 -19.25 10.24
C ASP A 382 -12.43 -18.59 9.73
N PRO A 383 -13.53 -18.65 10.51
CA PRO A 383 -14.80 -18.03 10.13
C PRO A 383 -14.75 -16.49 9.99
N ALA A 384 -13.92 -15.80 10.79
CA ALA A 384 -13.83 -14.34 10.71
C ALA A 384 -13.13 -13.89 9.42
N GLU A 385 -12.08 -14.59 8.97
CA GLU A 385 -11.45 -14.32 7.67
C GLU A 385 -12.39 -14.61 6.51
N ARG A 386 -13.16 -15.71 6.59
CA ARG A 386 -14.21 -16.02 5.61
C ARG A 386 -15.24 -14.90 5.50
N ASN A 387 -15.69 -14.35 6.62
CA ASN A 387 -16.65 -13.24 6.64
C ASN A 387 -16.06 -11.96 6.05
N VAL A 388 -14.79 -11.63 6.34
CA VAL A 388 -14.10 -10.47 5.74
C VAL A 388 -14.04 -10.59 4.21
N LEU A 389 -13.94 -11.81 3.68
CA LEU A 389 -13.92 -12.09 2.25
C LEU A 389 -15.31 -12.31 1.63
N GLY A 390 -16.39 -12.18 2.43
CA GLY A 390 -17.77 -12.42 1.98
C GLY A 390 -18.06 -13.88 1.61
N ILE A 391 -17.28 -14.83 2.13
CA ILE A 391 -17.39 -16.26 1.85
C ILE A 391 -18.21 -16.91 2.97
N THR A 392 -19.43 -17.34 2.65
CA THR A 392 -20.37 -17.85 3.66
C THR A 392 -20.30 -19.37 3.87
N SER A 393 -19.56 -20.12 3.03
CA SER A 393 -19.49 -21.59 3.08
C SER A 393 -18.07 -22.14 2.90
N ALA A 394 -17.82 -23.33 3.47
CA ALA A 394 -16.54 -24.04 3.29
C ALA A 394 -16.29 -24.43 1.82
N SER A 395 -17.34 -24.80 1.09
CA SER A 395 -17.25 -25.05 -0.35
C SER A 395 -16.93 -23.79 -1.15
N GLY A 396 -17.44 -22.63 -0.73
CA GLY A 396 -17.10 -21.33 -1.31
C GLY A 396 -15.64 -20.95 -1.07
N ALA A 397 -15.11 -21.25 0.12
CA ALA A 397 -13.70 -21.04 0.46
C ALA A 397 -12.77 -21.88 -0.43
N GLN A 398 -13.05 -23.17 -0.56
CA GLN A 398 -12.26 -24.07 -1.41
C GLN A 398 -12.32 -23.67 -2.88
N LYS A 399 -13.48 -23.19 -3.36
CA LYS A 399 -13.64 -22.64 -4.71
C LYS A 399 -12.79 -21.38 -4.90
N ALA A 400 -12.80 -20.45 -3.95
CA ALA A 400 -12.02 -19.21 -4.03
C ALA A 400 -10.51 -19.48 -4.07
N SER A 401 -10.01 -20.39 -3.21
CA SER A 401 -8.62 -20.83 -3.20
C SER A 401 -8.20 -21.40 -4.56
N LYS A 402 -9.03 -22.29 -5.13
CA LYS A 402 -8.79 -22.91 -6.44
C LYS A 402 -8.83 -21.90 -7.59
N GLU A 403 -9.78 -20.97 -7.59
CA GLU A 403 -9.88 -19.92 -8.62
C GLU A 403 -8.66 -18.99 -8.60
N LEU A 404 -8.15 -18.66 -7.42
CA LEU A 404 -6.93 -17.87 -7.27
C LEU A 404 -5.70 -18.62 -7.77
N GLU A 405 -5.57 -19.91 -7.46
CA GLU A 405 -4.48 -20.75 -7.97
C GLU A 405 -4.48 -20.82 -9.51
N ILE A 406 -5.66 -21.05 -10.09
CA ILE A 406 -5.84 -21.10 -11.55
C ILE A 406 -5.45 -19.76 -12.17
N LEU A 407 -5.92 -18.64 -11.61
CA LEU A 407 -5.58 -17.31 -12.13
C LEU A 407 -4.09 -17.04 -12.03
N ARG A 408 -3.43 -17.33 -10.89
CA ARG A 408 -1.98 -17.20 -10.72
C ARG A 408 -1.23 -17.97 -11.81
N ASN A 409 -1.59 -19.22 -12.03
CA ASN A 409 -0.92 -20.06 -13.04
C ASN A 409 -1.13 -19.51 -14.45
N LYS A 410 -2.35 -19.06 -14.78
CA LYS A 410 -2.64 -18.48 -16.11
C LYS A 410 -1.87 -17.20 -16.36
N VAL A 411 -1.76 -16.32 -15.36
CA VAL A 411 -0.99 -15.08 -15.45
C VAL A 411 0.50 -15.37 -15.62
N ALA A 412 1.06 -16.27 -14.81
CA ALA A 412 2.47 -16.64 -14.86
C ALA A 412 2.87 -17.37 -16.16
N HIS A 413 1.99 -18.22 -16.71
CA HIS A 413 2.25 -19.02 -17.92
C HIS A 413 1.66 -18.43 -19.21
N SER A 414 1.31 -17.16 -19.20
CA SER A 414 0.82 -16.45 -20.38
C SER A 414 -0.43 -17.03 -21.04
N GLN A 415 -1.29 -17.70 -20.27
CA GLN A 415 -2.54 -18.30 -20.75
C GLN A 415 -3.69 -17.28 -20.78
N SER A 416 -4.78 -17.62 -21.48
CA SER A 416 -5.98 -16.77 -21.52
C SER A 416 -6.80 -16.87 -20.22
N PHE A 417 -7.16 -15.73 -19.64
CA PHE A 417 -7.98 -15.62 -18.41
C PHE A 417 -9.11 -14.58 -18.49
N ALA A 418 -8.97 -13.56 -19.35
CA ALA A 418 -9.87 -12.41 -19.45
C ALA A 418 -11.37 -12.73 -19.64
N ASP A 419 -11.71 -13.87 -20.24
CA ASP A 419 -13.11 -14.24 -20.49
C ASP A 419 -13.74 -15.07 -19.36
N LYS A 420 -12.98 -16.02 -18.79
CA LYS A 420 -13.51 -17.02 -17.84
C LYS A 420 -13.26 -16.66 -16.39
N ASP A 421 -12.18 -15.94 -16.10
CA ASP A 421 -11.74 -15.64 -14.74
C ASP A 421 -11.92 -14.15 -14.40
N TRP A 422 -12.64 -13.39 -15.23
CA TRP A 422 -12.84 -11.95 -15.05
C TRP A 422 -13.39 -11.58 -13.67
N ALA A 423 -14.33 -12.38 -13.15
CA ALA A 423 -14.89 -12.16 -11.81
C ALA A 423 -13.81 -12.22 -10.72
N GLN A 424 -12.80 -13.10 -10.85
CA GLN A 424 -11.68 -13.18 -9.92
C GLN A 424 -10.76 -11.97 -10.09
N VAL A 425 -10.43 -11.58 -11.34
CA VAL A 425 -9.64 -10.37 -11.63
C VAL A 425 -10.27 -9.14 -10.98
N ALA A 426 -11.57 -8.93 -11.18
CA ALA A 426 -12.30 -7.80 -10.61
C ALA A 426 -12.35 -7.83 -9.08
N ARG A 427 -12.52 -9.00 -8.46
CA ARG A 427 -12.46 -9.14 -7.00
C ARG A 427 -11.09 -8.75 -6.45
N MET A 428 -10.01 -9.20 -7.08
CA MET A 428 -8.64 -8.90 -6.63
C MET A 428 -8.29 -7.43 -6.83
N ALA A 429 -8.65 -6.84 -7.97
CA ALA A 429 -8.45 -5.42 -8.24
C ALA A 429 -9.15 -4.53 -7.21
N ARG A 430 -10.42 -4.82 -6.90
CA ARG A 430 -11.17 -4.10 -5.87
C ARG A 430 -10.56 -4.26 -4.48
N ARG A 431 -10.01 -5.42 -4.16
CA ARG A 431 -9.40 -5.67 -2.86
C ARG A 431 -8.20 -4.76 -2.63
N ILE A 432 -7.33 -4.60 -3.62
CA ILE A 432 -6.17 -3.70 -3.54
C ILE A 432 -6.61 -2.25 -3.38
N HIS A 433 -7.65 -1.83 -4.09
CA HIS A 433 -8.21 -0.48 -3.94
C HIS A 433 -8.76 -0.24 -2.51
N GLN A 434 -9.53 -1.19 -1.96
CA GLN A 434 -10.00 -1.12 -0.57
C GLN A 434 -8.87 -1.07 0.47
N LEU A 435 -7.76 -1.75 0.20
CA LEU A 435 -6.57 -1.73 1.05
C LEU A 435 -5.86 -0.38 1.00
N LEU A 436 -5.98 0.38 -0.08
CA LEU A 436 -5.45 1.74 -0.22
C LEU A 436 -6.37 2.79 0.40
N ASP A 437 -7.69 2.61 0.32
CA ASP A 437 -8.68 3.54 0.87
C ASP A 437 -8.86 3.41 2.40
N GLY A 438 -8.60 2.21 2.94
CA GLY A 438 -8.70 1.92 4.38
C GLY A 438 -7.41 2.14 5.16
N ALA A 439 -6.37 2.68 4.52
CA ALA A 439 -5.01 2.88 4.99
C ALA A 439 -4.66 4.37 4.99
#